data_AF-A0A8T4VRE4-F1
#
_entry.id   AF-A0A8T4VRE4-F1
#
_cell.length_a   1.000
_cell.length_b   1.000
_cell.length_c   1.000
_cell.angle_alpha   90.00
_cell.angle_beta   90.00
_cell.angle_gamma   90.00
#
_symmetry.space_group_name_H-M   'P 1'
#
loop_
_entity.id
_entity.type
_entity.pdbx_description
1 polymer ?
#
loop_
_entity_poly.entity_id
_entity_poly.type
_entity_poly.pdbx_seq_one_letter_code
_entity_poly.pdbx_strand_id
1 'polypeptide(L)'
;MIDQLSSSLTELTGRAQTSVSLLPYQLQMMWTNAMSWSEIPTWNGSVLGQLTPRHAFDPTLTTVVAVVVAVGAVALAVAGRRFSTRRQLLVGGGATYATTMLGLWAGARLVFWRFAFDPVGDAAVVAPVLVGFAIVIAGQFVLPVYLLVSHGTWTSLVWLFGVTWALGEFVLLVGGESGGLFALLVWVVGLLPPCLGVLVVTTGGELLLRRLDLSDPLRS
;
A
#
# COMPACT_ATOMS: atom_id res chain seq x y z
N MET A 1 38.15 46.85 14.99
CA MET A 1 38.50 45.45 14.61
C MET A 1 37.40 44.74 13.80
N ILE A 2 36.18 45.29 13.72
CA ILE A 2 35.09 44.76 12.87
C ILE A 2 35.13 45.36 11.44
N ASP A 3 35.65 46.58 11.27
CA ASP A 3 35.69 47.24 9.96
C ASP A 3 36.72 46.69 8.97
N GLN A 4 37.79 46.04 9.42
CA GLN A 4 38.80 45.42 8.52
C GLN A 4 38.34 44.09 7.90
N LEU A 5 37.34 43.42 8.49
CA LEU A 5 36.77 42.20 7.93
C LEU A 5 35.77 42.49 6.80
N SER A 6 35.14 43.67 6.82
CA SER A 6 34.20 44.11 5.79
C SER A 6 34.88 44.44 4.46
N SER A 7 36.03 45.14 4.49
CA SER A 7 36.76 45.54 3.28
C SER A 7 37.40 44.35 2.56
N SER A 8 37.84 43.34 3.32
CA SER A 8 38.49 42.14 2.79
C SER A 8 37.50 41.22 2.04
N LEU A 9 36.23 41.17 2.50
CA LEU A 9 35.17 40.40 1.86
C LEU A 9 34.66 41.07 0.58
N THR A 10 34.64 42.40 0.51
CA THR A 10 34.21 43.12 -0.70
C THR A 10 35.23 43.00 -1.85
N GLU A 11 36.53 42.97 -1.55
CA GLU A 11 37.59 42.77 -2.55
C GLU A 11 37.61 41.34 -3.11
N LEU A 12 37.28 40.34 -2.29
CA LEU A 12 37.16 38.94 -2.73
C LEU A 12 35.93 38.70 -3.61
N THR A 13 34.80 39.37 -3.34
CA THR A 13 33.62 39.32 -4.22
C THR A 13 33.83 40.06 -5.54
N GLY A 14 34.61 41.15 -5.56
CA GLY A 14 34.92 41.91 -6.78
C GLY A 14 35.83 41.15 -7.75
N ARG A 15 36.82 40.41 -7.24
CA ARG A 15 37.71 39.56 -8.06
C ARG A 15 37.05 38.26 -8.54
N ALA A 16 36.02 37.77 -7.86
CA ALA A 16 35.26 36.61 -8.30
C ALA A 16 34.31 36.93 -9.48
N GLN A 17 33.87 38.19 -9.62
CA GLN A 17 33.00 38.61 -10.73
C GLN A 17 33.74 38.88 -12.04
N THR A 18 35.03 39.23 -11.98
CA THR A 18 35.83 39.56 -13.18
C THR A 18 36.51 38.35 -13.83
N SER A 19 36.51 37.18 -13.19
CA SER A 19 37.07 35.94 -13.75
C SER A 19 36.05 35.06 -14.48
N VAL A 20 34.75 35.38 -14.41
CA VAL A 20 33.69 34.63 -15.10
C VAL A 20 33.58 35.01 -16.59
N SER A 21 34.07 36.18 -17.00
CA SER A 21 33.95 36.69 -18.37
C SER A 21 34.95 36.11 -19.38
N LEU A 22 35.79 35.15 -18.99
CA LEU A 22 36.77 34.48 -19.87
C LEU A 22 36.56 32.97 -19.99
N LEU A 23 35.45 32.42 -19.48
CA LEU A 23 35.13 31.02 -19.63
C LEU A 23 34.45 30.75 -20.99
N PRO A 24 34.82 29.66 -21.69
CA PRO A 24 34.22 29.32 -22.98
C PRO A 24 32.71 29.12 -22.80
N TYR A 25 31.93 29.61 -23.78
CA TYR A 25 30.46 29.68 -23.81
C TYR A 25 29.74 28.39 -23.34
N GLN A 26 30.37 27.23 -23.51
CA GLN A 26 29.89 25.92 -23.06
C GLN A 26 29.78 25.78 -21.52
N LEU A 27 30.69 26.40 -20.76
CA LEU A 27 30.66 26.39 -19.29
C LEU A 27 29.65 27.40 -18.71
N GLN A 28 29.29 28.43 -19.48
CA GLN A 28 28.31 29.45 -19.07
C GLN A 28 26.87 28.92 -19.15
N MET A 29 26.57 28.01 -20.10
CA MET A 29 25.31 27.27 -20.11
C MET A 29 25.21 26.25 -18.97
N MET A 30 26.31 25.59 -18.60
CA MET A 30 26.29 24.68 -17.44
C MET A 30 26.07 25.43 -16.12
N TRP A 31 26.58 26.67 -15.98
CA TRP A 31 26.42 27.44 -14.74
C TRP A 31 25.03 28.09 -14.60
N THR A 32 24.42 28.55 -15.70
CA THR A 32 23.02 29.02 -15.70
C THR A 32 22.03 27.87 -15.41
N ASN A 33 22.32 26.66 -15.88
CA ASN A 33 21.54 25.46 -15.53
C ASN A 33 21.79 24.97 -14.09
N ALA A 34 22.92 25.32 -13.48
CA ALA A 34 23.21 24.99 -12.07
C ALA A 34 22.58 25.99 -11.09
N MET A 35 22.40 27.26 -11.49
CA MET A 35 21.71 28.28 -10.69
C MET A 35 20.19 28.31 -10.90
N SER A 36 19.64 27.62 -11.91
CA SER A 36 18.18 27.42 -11.99
C SER A 36 17.65 26.41 -10.96
N TRP A 37 18.54 25.73 -10.22
CA TRP A 37 18.17 24.86 -9.10
C TRP A 37 17.92 25.62 -7.78
N SER A 38 18.19 26.93 -7.70
CA SER A 38 17.90 27.72 -6.50
C SER A 38 16.60 28.52 -6.54
N GLU A 39 15.87 28.51 -7.66
CA GLU A 39 14.44 28.83 -7.65
C GLU A 39 13.66 27.55 -7.34
N ILE A 40 13.73 27.14 -6.07
CA ILE A 40 12.66 26.32 -5.47
C ILE A 40 11.39 27.13 -5.74
N PRO A 41 10.45 26.67 -6.58
CA PRO A 41 9.16 27.32 -6.64
C PRO A 41 8.66 27.29 -5.21
N THR A 42 8.27 28.43 -4.65
CA THR A 42 7.47 28.42 -3.43
C THR A 42 6.19 27.69 -3.80
N TRP A 43 6.21 26.36 -3.65
CA TRP A 43 5.11 25.46 -3.92
C TRP A 43 4.02 25.91 -2.97
N ASN A 44 3.10 26.72 -3.50
CA ASN A 44 1.88 27.15 -2.84
C ASN A 44 1.34 25.95 -2.06
N GLY A 45 1.05 26.14 -0.77
CA GLY A 45 0.63 25.09 0.16
C GLY A 45 -0.61 24.28 -0.25
N SER A 46 -1.20 24.55 -1.41
CA SER A 46 -2.23 23.74 -2.06
C SER A 46 -1.73 22.39 -2.56
N VAL A 47 -0.49 22.26 -3.04
CA VAL A 47 -0.02 21.00 -3.67
C VAL A 47 0.60 20.03 -2.64
N LEU A 48 1.21 20.54 -1.57
CA LEU A 48 1.60 19.71 -0.42
C LEU A 48 0.39 19.11 0.31
N GLY A 49 -0.75 19.80 0.29
CA GLY A 49 -2.02 19.25 0.76
C GLY A 49 -2.60 18.16 -0.16
N GLN A 50 -2.08 18.02 -1.38
CA GLN A 50 -2.54 17.12 -2.44
C GLN A 50 -1.71 15.81 -2.50
N LEU A 51 -0.51 15.80 -1.91
CA LEU A 51 0.39 14.65 -1.78
C LEU A 51 0.23 13.87 -0.47
N THR A 52 -0.56 14.38 0.47
CA THR A 52 -0.86 13.69 1.73
C THR A 52 -2.00 12.71 1.51
N PRO A 53 -1.81 11.39 1.74
CA PRO A 53 -2.90 10.43 1.75
C PRO A 53 -3.93 10.88 2.78
N ARG A 54 -5.19 11.04 2.38
CA ARG A 54 -6.30 11.34 3.30
C ARG A 54 -7.22 10.14 3.35
N HIS A 55 -7.91 9.95 4.45
CA HIS A 55 -8.97 8.94 4.47
C HIS A 55 -10.14 9.41 3.61
N ALA A 56 -10.73 8.49 2.85
CA ALA A 56 -11.95 8.73 2.09
C ALA A 56 -13.07 9.25 2.99
N PHE A 57 -13.22 8.63 4.16
CA PHE A 57 -14.17 9.01 5.19
C PHE A 57 -13.45 9.64 6.38
N ASP A 58 -14.21 10.06 7.39
CA ASP A 58 -13.64 10.28 8.73
C ASP A 58 -12.79 9.04 9.12
N PRO A 59 -11.58 9.21 9.68
CA PRO A 59 -10.70 8.10 10.08
C PRO A 59 -11.46 7.04 10.89
N THR A 60 -12.36 7.47 11.77
CA THR A 60 -13.16 6.55 12.59
C THR A 60 -14.09 5.67 11.75
N LEU A 61 -14.73 6.23 10.73
CA LEU A 61 -15.64 5.51 9.84
C LEU A 61 -14.87 4.56 8.93
N THR A 62 -13.69 4.97 8.46
CA THR A 62 -12.78 4.13 7.66
C THR A 62 -12.40 2.86 8.43
N THR A 63 -11.99 3.03 9.69
CA THR A 63 -11.66 1.89 10.56
C THR A 63 -12.86 1.02 10.85
N VAL A 64 -14.04 1.60 11.13
CA VAL A 64 -15.27 0.82 11.36
C VAL A 64 -15.61 -0.04 10.14
N VAL A 65 -15.58 0.52 8.94
CA VAL A 65 -15.85 -0.23 7.70
C VAL A 65 -14.81 -1.34 7.51
N ALA A 66 -13.53 -1.03 7.67
CA ALA A 66 -12.46 -2.00 7.51
C ALA A 66 -12.56 -3.16 8.52
N VAL A 67 -12.92 -2.86 9.78
CA VAL A 67 -13.17 -3.88 10.81
C VAL A 67 -14.40 -4.71 10.48
N VAL A 68 -15.51 -4.12 10.07
CA VAL A 68 -16.73 -4.86 9.70
C VAL A 68 -16.45 -5.84 8.56
N VAL A 69 -15.67 -5.40 7.56
CA VAL A 69 -15.29 -6.25 6.43
C VAL A 69 -14.35 -7.38 6.89
N ALA A 70 -13.40 -7.09 7.79
CA ALA A 70 -12.51 -8.10 8.37
C ALA A 70 -13.27 -9.15 9.19
N VAL A 71 -14.21 -8.72 10.03
CA VAL A 71 -15.11 -9.62 10.76
C VAL A 71 -15.96 -10.44 9.79
N GLY A 72 -16.49 -9.83 8.73
CA GLY A 72 -17.26 -10.52 7.70
C GLY A 72 -16.46 -11.63 7.00
N ALA A 73 -15.19 -11.37 6.66
CA ALA A 73 -14.30 -12.36 6.05
C ALA A 73 -14.05 -13.56 7.00
N VAL A 74 -13.77 -13.30 8.28
CA VAL A 74 -13.59 -14.35 9.29
C VAL A 74 -14.90 -15.11 9.52
N ALA A 75 -16.02 -14.42 9.62
CA ALA A 75 -17.34 -15.03 9.80
C ALA A 75 -17.68 -15.95 8.61
N LEU A 76 -17.40 -15.50 7.38
CA LEU A 76 -17.58 -16.31 6.17
C LEU A 76 -16.73 -17.59 6.22
N ALA A 77 -15.46 -17.49 6.65
CA ALA A 77 -14.59 -18.65 6.82
C ALA A 77 -15.11 -19.62 7.90
N VAL A 78 -15.59 -19.11 9.03
CA VAL A 78 -16.06 -19.92 10.17
C VAL A 78 -17.43 -20.54 9.95
N ALA A 79 -18.35 -19.83 9.30
CA ALA A 79 -19.69 -20.32 8.98
C ALA A 79 -19.64 -21.25 7.77
N GLY A 80 -18.90 -20.87 6.73
CA GLY A 80 -18.80 -21.63 5.49
C GLY A 80 -18.16 -23.00 5.67
N ARG A 81 -17.26 -23.18 6.65
CA ARG A 81 -16.69 -24.51 6.97
C ARG A 81 -17.73 -25.52 7.47
N ARG A 82 -18.88 -25.07 7.98
CA ARG A 82 -19.91 -25.93 8.57
C ARG A 82 -20.92 -26.47 7.54
N PHE A 83 -21.10 -25.77 6.41
CA PHE A 83 -22.23 -26.02 5.51
C PHE A 83 -21.85 -26.18 4.02
N SER A 84 -20.60 -25.95 3.63
CA SER A 84 -20.17 -26.03 2.22
C SER A 84 -19.04 -27.01 1.98
N THR A 85 -19.04 -27.60 0.78
CA THR A 85 -17.92 -28.43 0.29
C THR A 85 -16.65 -27.57 0.24
N ARG A 86 -15.49 -28.12 0.65
CA ARG A 86 -14.21 -27.38 0.71
C ARG A 86 -13.93 -26.55 -0.55
N ARG A 87 -14.17 -27.13 -1.73
CA ARG A 87 -13.96 -26.45 -3.02
C ARG A 87 -14.88 -25.24 -3.22
N GLN A 88 -16.15 -25.34 -2.84
CA GLN A 88 -17.10 -24.22 -2.91
C GLN A 88 -16.74 -23.12 -1.92
N LEU A 89 -16.30 -23.46 -0.71
CA LEU A 89 -15.86 -22.47 0.27
C LEU A 89 -14.63 -21.69 -0.21
N LEU A 90 -13.63 -22.40 -0.76
CA LEU A 90 -12.39 -21.77 -1.22
C LEU A 90 -12.65 -20.91 -2.47
N VAL A 91 -13.30 -21.47 -3.49
CA VAL A 91 -13.54 -20.75 -4.75
C VAL A 91 -14.59 -19.65 -4.56
N GLY A 92 -15.73 -19.98 -3.96
CA GLY A 92 -16.83 -19.04 -3.74
C GLY A 92 -16.49 -17.97 -2.70
N GLY A 93 -15.85 -18.35 -1.59
CA GLY A 93 -15.42 -17.41 -0.57
C GLY A 93 -14.30 -16.48 -1.06
N GLY A 94 -13.31 -17.02 -1.77
CA GLY A 94 -12.24 -16.23 -2.37
C GLY A 94 -12.77 -15.24 -3.42
N ALA A 95 -13.68 -15.68 -4.29
CA ALA A 95 -14.33 -14.80 -5.26
C ALA A 95 -15.14 -13.70 -4.58
N THR A 96 -15.99 -14.06 -3.61
CA THR A 96 -16.83 -13.09 -2.86
C THR A 96 -15.97 -12.05 -2.14
N TYR A 97 -14.86 -12.50 -1.53
CA TYR A 97 -13.91 -11.63 -0.85
C TYR A 97 -13.23 -10.65 -1.83
N ALA A 98 -12.73 -11.14 -2.95
CA ALA A 98 -12.10 -10.30 -3.98
C ALA A 98 -13.08 -9.28 -4.56
N THR A 99 -14.30 -9.70 -4.89
CA THR A 99 -15.35 -8.80 -5.40
C THR A 99 -15.72 -7.74 -4.36
N THR A 100 -15.79 -8.10 -3.07
CA THR A 100 -16.09 -7.14 -2.00
C THR A 100 -14.99 -6.09 -1.87
N MET A 101 -13.72 -6.51 -1.89
CA MET A 101 -12.58 -5.59 -1.77
C MET A 101 -12.43 -4.67 -2.98
N LEU A 102 -12.55 -5.22 -4.19
CA LEU A 102 -12.52 -4.43 -5.42
C LEU A 102 -13.75 -3.52 -5.52
N GLY A 103 -14.90 -3.98 -5.06
CA GLY A 103 -16.12 -3.17 -4.95
C GLY A 103 -15.96 -2.03 -3.96
N LEU A 104 -15.35 -2.27 -2.79
CA LEU A 104 -15.02 -1.23 -1.81
C LEU A 104 -14.04 -0.20 -2.41
N TRP A 105 -13.00 -0.69 -3.10
CA TRP A 105 -12.00 0.12 -3.78
C TRP A 105 -12.58 1.00 -4.89
N ALA A 106 -13.43 0.42 -5.74
CA ALA A 106 -14.10 1.12 -6.81
C ALA A 106 -15.17 2.07 -6.27
N GLY A 107 -15.96 1.61 -5.29
CA GLY A 107 -17.03 2.38 -4.66
C GLY A 107 -16.51 3.63 -3.96
N ALA A 108 -15.46 3.53 -3.14
CA ALA A 108 -14.83 4.69 -2.52
C ALA A 108 -14.38 5.70 -3.59
N ARG A 109 -13.77 5.23 -4.68
CA ARG A 109 -13.34 6.12 -5.76
C ARG A 109 -14.49 6.75 -6.54
N LEU A 110 -15.58 6.03 -6.75
CA LEU A 110 -16.79 6.55 -7.38
C LEU A 110 -17.46 7.63 -6.52
N VAL A 111 -17.42 7.50 -5.19
CA VAL A 111 -18.05 8.46 -4.28
C VAL A 111 -17.21 9.73 -4.08
N PHE A 112 -15.88 9.62 -4.00
CA PHE A 112 -14.98 10.73 -3.67
C PHE A 112 -14.33 11.44 -4.88
N TRP A 113 -15.02 11.42 -6.02
CA TRP A 113 -14.58 11.84 -7.35
C TRP A 113 -13.62 13.05 -7.44
N ARG A 114 -12.33 12.77 -7.68
CA ARG A 114 -11.46 13.55 -8.58
C ARG A 114 -10.30 12.67 -9.05
N PHE A 115 -10.46 11.95 -10.18
CA PHE A 115 -9.39 11.75 -11.17
C PHE A 115 -9.98 11.34 -12.52
N ALA A 116 -9.44 11.97 -13.57
CA ALA A 116 -9.70 11.75 -14.98
C ALA A 116 -9.19 10.37 -15.44
N PHE A 117 -9.90 9.32 -15.07
CA PHE A 117 -9.78 8.02 -15.71
C PHE A 117 -10.82 7.98 -16.82
N ASP A 118 -10.42 7.79 -18.06
CA ASP A 118 -11.36 7.46 -19.13
C ASP A 118 -11.44 5.92 -19.21
N PRO A 119 -12.36 5.27 -18.46
CA PRO A 119 -12.40 3.83 -18.33
C PRO A 119 -12.65 3.12 -19.66
N VAL A 120 -13.14 3.84 -20.68
CA VAL A 120 -13.45 3.29 -22.00
C VAL A 120 -12.22 3.31 -22.91
N GLY A 121 -11.34 4.31 -22.78
CA GLY A 121 -10.11 4.43 -23.57
C GLY A 121 -9.03 3.40 -23.20
N ASP A 122 -8.86 3.13 -21.90
CA ASP A 122 -7.78 2.27 -21.37
C ASP A 122 -8.26 0.90 -20.86
N ALA A 123 -9.52 0.53 -21.12
CA ALA A 123 -10.14 -0.70 -20.62
C ALA A 123 -9.30 -1.96 -20.87
N ALA A 124 -8.69 -2.05 -22.07
CA ALA A 124 -7.93 -3.21 -22.50
C ALA A 124 -6.67 -3.48 -21.65
N VAL A 125 -6.08 -2.44 -21.06
CA VAL A 125 -4.89 -2.55 -20.20
C VAL A 125 -5.31 -2.69 -18.73
N VAL A 126 -6.36 -1.99 -18.33
CA VAL A 126 -6.78 -1.90 -16.92
C VAL A 126 -7.54 -3.14 -16.47
N ALA A 127 -8.36 -3.72 -17.34
CA ALA A 127 -9.11 -4.94 -17.04
C ALA A 127 -8.21 -6.13 -16.65
N PRO A 128 -7.17 -6.53 -17.44
CA PRO A 128 -6.31 -7.63 -17.04
C PRO A 128 -5.51 -7.34 -15.76
N VAL A 129 -5.14 -6.09 -15.51
CA VAL A 129 -4.46 -5.68 -14.26
C VAL A 129 -5.38 -5.85 -13.06
N LEU A 130 -6.64 -5.41 -13.16
CA LEU A 130 -7.64 -5.59 -12.11
C LEU A 130 -7.97 -7.08 -11.87
N VAL A 131 -8.00 -7.89 -12.92
CA VAL A 131 -8.13 -9.35 -12.79
C VAL A 131 -6.92 -9.94 -12.04
N GLY A 132 -5.71 -9.49 -12.35
CA GLY A 132 -4.50 -9.88 -11.61
C GLY A 132 -4.61 -9.55 -10.12
N PHE A 133 -5.05 -8.34 -9.78
CA PHE A 133 -5.30 -7.95 -8.39
C PHE A 133 -6.41 -8.79 -7.74
N ALA A 134 -7.50 -9.07 -8.46
CA ALA A 134 -8.59 -9.92 -7.96
C ALA A 134 -8.09 -11.31 -7.57
N ILE A 135 -7.23 -11.92 -8.39
CA ILE A 135 -6.64 -13.23 -8.12
C ILE A 135 -5.77 -13.18 -6.86
N VAL A 136 -4.94 -12.15 -6.72
CA VAL A 136 -4.08 -11.99 -5.53
C VAL A 136 -4.91 -11.81 -4.26
N ILE A 137 -5.94 -10.95 -4.31
CA ILE A 137 -6.85 -10.71 -3.18
C ILE A 137 -7.64 -11.98 -2.84
N ALA A 138 -8.12 -12.72 -3.84
CA ALA A 138 -8.77 -14.01 -3.60
C ALA A 138 -7.82 -14.99 -2.90
N GLY A 139 -6.54 -15.03 -3.32
CA GLY A 139 -5.49 -15.81 -2.68
C GLY A 139 -5.29 -15.48 -1.19
N GLN A 140 -5.41 -14.20 -0.81
CA GLN A 140 -5.32 -13.75 0.59
C GLN A 140 -6.42 -14.35 1.46
N PHE A 141 -7.60 -14.67 0.91
CA PHE A 141 -8.65 -15.39 1.63
C PHE A 141 -8.46 -16.91 1.57
N VAL A 142 -8.17 -17.44 0.38
CA VAL A 142 -8.08 -18.89 0.13
C VAL A 142 -7.00 -19.53 0.98
N LEU A 143 -5.83 -18.90 1.11
CA LEU A 143 -4.68 -19.47 1.82
C LEU A 143 -4.95 -19.71 3.33
N PRO A 144 -5.36 -18.71 4.14
CA PRO A 144 -5.66 -18.94 5.55
C PRO A 144 -6.88 -19.85 5.75
N VAL A 145 -7.91 -19.77 4.90
CA VAL A 145 -9.06 -20.68 4.99
C VAL A 145 -8.66 -22.12 4.69
N TYR A 146 -7.77 -22.33 3.71
CA TYR A 146 -7.20 -23.64 3.46
C TYR A 146 -6.45 -24.16 4.68
N LEU A 147 -5.59 -23.35 5.32
CA LEU A 147 -4.84 -23.74 6.52
C LEU A 147 -5.78 -24.07 7.69
N LEU A 148 -6.82 -23.27 7.90
CA LEU A 148 -7.83 -23.55 8.92
C LEU A 148 -8.53 -24.90 8.68
N VAL A 149 -8.95 -25.17 7.44
CA VAL A 149 -9.74 -26.37 7.11
C VAL A 149 -8.88 -27.64 7.07
N SER A 150 -7.62 -27.52 6.65
CA SER A 150 -6.69 -28.65 6.51
C SER A 150 -5.96 -28.97 7.81
N HIS A 151 -5.55 -27.95 8.56
CA HIS A 151 -4.68 -28.10 9.73
C HIS A 151 -5.30 -27.58 11.04
N GLY A 152 -6.49 -26.98 11.00
CA GLY A 152 -7.16 -26.47 12.20
C GLY A 152 -6.39 -25.35 12.90
N THR A 153 -5.58 -24.58 12.17
CA THR A 153 -4.77 -23.48 12.73
C THR A 153 -5.62 -22.22 12.89
N TRP A 154 -5.91 -21.84 14.13
CA TRP A 154 -6.71 -20.63 14.40
C TRP A 154 -5.91 -19.34 14.19
N THR A 155 -4.58 -19.41 14.25
CA THR A 155 -3.69 -18.29 13.92
C THR A 155 -3.90 -17.76 12.50
N SER A 156 -4.30 -18.63 11.57
CA SER A 156 -4.62 -18.24 10.19
C SER A 156 -5.82 -17.28 10.10
N LEU A 157 -6.79 -17.37 11.02
CA LEU A 157 -7.94 -16.46 11.06
C LEU A 157 -7.57 -15.10 11.65
N VAL A 158 -6.69 -15.07 12.64
CA VAL A 158 -6.15 -13.82 13.20
C VAL A 158 -5.35 -13.07 12.12
N TRP A 159 -4.57 -13.81 11.34
CA TRP A 159 -3.87 -13.24 10.19
C TRP A 159 -4.84 -12.73 9.12
N LEU A 160 -5.87 -13.52 8.77
CA LEU A 160 -6.89 -13.10 7.82
C LEU A 160 -7.58 -11.80 8.28
N PHE A 161 -7.96 -11.71 9.55
CA PHE A 161 -8.51 -10.49 10.12
C PHE A 161 -7.57 -9.30 9.94
N GLY A 162 -6.31 -9.44 10.35
CA GLY A 162 -5.31 -8.37 10.27
C GLY A 162 -5.05 -7.90 8.84
N VAL A 163 -4.86 -8.85 7.91
CA VAL A 163 -4.59 -8.51 6.50
C VAL A 163 -5.80 -7.88 5.82
N THR A 164 -7.02 -8.34 6.15
CA THR A 164 -8.26 -7.78 5.62
C THR A 164 -8.52 -6.37 6.17
N TRP A 165 -8.28 -6.16 7.46
CA TRP A 165 -8.42 -4.84 8.08
C TRP A 165 -7.42 -3.84 7.46
N ALA A 166 -6.14 -4.20 7.40
CA ALA A 166 -5.11 -3.35 6.80
C ALA A 166 -5.35 -3.09 5.30
N LEU A 167 -5.83 -4.09 4.54
CA LEU A 167 -6.24 -3.87 3.15
C LEU A 167 -7.44 -2.91 3.06
N GLY A 168 -8.43 -3.06 3.94
CA GLY A 168 -9.62 -2.21 3.98
C GLY A 168 -9.26 -0.74 4.23
N GLU A 169 -8.42 -0.47 5.23
CA GLU A 169 -7.86 0.85 5.51
C GLU A 169 -7.13 1.42 4.28
N PHE A 170 -6.28 0.59 3.69
CA PHE A 170 -5.43 0.98 2.57
C PHE A 170 -6.23 1.25 1.28
N VAL A 171 -7.29 0.48 1.03
CA VAL A 171 -8.20 0.64 -0.10
C VAL A 171 -9.06 1.90 0.02
N LEU A 172 -9.39 2.28 1.26
CA LEU A 172 -10.17 3.47 1.60
C LEU A 172 -9.31 4.74 1.77
N LEU A 173 -7.99 4.66 1.60
CA LEU A 173 -7.14 5.86 1.48
C LEU A 173 -7.34 6.52 0.11
N VAL A 174 -7.57 7.83 0.12
CA VAL A 174 -7.83 8.69 -1.05
C VAL A 174 -6.95 9.94 -0.97
N GLY A 175 -6.02 10.11 -1.91
CA GLY A 175 -5.15 11.30 -2.01
C GLY A 175 -3.78 10.98 -2.62
N GLY A 176 -3.25 11.89 -3.44
CA GLY A 176 -2.04 11.73 -4.25
C GLY A 176 -2.34 11.43 -5.72
N GLU A 177 -1.61 12.07 -6.64
CA GLU A 177 -1.73 11.87 -8.11
C GLU A 177 -1.36 10.45 -8.57
N SER A 178 -0.86 9.58 -7.68
CA SER A 178 -0.64 8.18 -7.97
C SER A 178 -1.98 7.40 -7.88
N GLY A 179 -2.60 7.27 -9.06
CA GLY A 179 -3.92 6.66 -9.27
C GLY A 179 -4.11 5.30 -8.61
N GLY A 180 -5.37 4.93 -8.34
CA GLY A 180 -5.71 3.80 -7.47
C GLY A 180 -5.08 2.44 -7.74
N LEU A 181 -4.56 2.21 -8.95
CA LEU A 181 -3.76 1.03 -9.29
C LEU A 181 -2.40 1.03 -8.58
N PHE A 182 -1.80 2.21 -8.36
CA PHE A 182 -0.58 2.37 -7.58
C PHE A 182 -0.78 1.89 -6.14
N ALA A 183 -1.91 2.23 -5.52
CA ALA A 183 -2.25 1.71 -4.20
C ALA A 183 -2.27 0.17 -4.23
N LEU A 184 -3.07 -0.44 -5.11
CA LEU A 184 -3.13 -1.91 -5.22
C LEU A 184 -1.76 -2.54 -5.48
N LEU A 185 -0.91 -1.87 -6.27
CA LEU A 185 0.46 -2.30 -6.52
C LEU A 185 1.32 -2.24 -5.26
N VAL A 186 1.27 -1.15 -4.48
CA VAL A 186 1.97 -1.03 -3.19
C VAL A 186 1.51 -2.12 -2.22
N TRP A 187 0.21 -2.42 -2.18
CA TRP A 187 -0.30 -3.50 -1.36
C TRP A 187 0.27 -4.85 -1.79
N VAL A 188 0.17 -5.20 -3.07
CA VAL A 188 0.57 -6.52 -3.59
C VAL A 188 2.07 -6.73 -3.60
N VAL A 189 2.85 -5.72 -3.96
CA VAL A 189 4.31 -5.84 -4.12
C VAL A 189 5.04 -5.48 -2.82
N GLY A 190 4.56 -4.48 -2.08
CA GLY A 190 5.24 -3.96 -0.90
C GLY A 190 4.82 -4.65 0.41
N LEU A 191 3.52 -4.76 0.66
CA LEU A 191 2.98 -5.14 1.97
C LEU A 191 2.60 -6.61 2.08
N LEU A 192 2.06 -7.19 1.01
CA LEU A 192 1.61 -8.57 0.99
C LEU A 192 2.74 -9.59 1.23
N PRO A 193 3.95 -9.48 0.62
CA PRO A 193 4.99 -10.48 0.85
C PRO A 193 5.45 -10.55 2.33
N PRO A 194 5.68 -9.43 3.03
CA PRO A 194 5.88 -9.45 4.48
C PRO A 194 4.71 -10.09 5.25
N CYS A 195 3.46 -9.77 4.90
CA CYS A 195 2.28 -10.38 5.53
C CYS A 195 2.30 -11.91 5.37
N LEU A 196 2.61 -12.42 4.18
CA LEU A 196 2.75 -13.87 3.94
C LEU A 196 3.89 -14.47 4.78
N GLY A 197 5.01 -13.76 4.94
CA GLY A 197 6.08 -14.15 5.86
C GLY A 197 5.58 -14.32 7.30
N VAL A 198 4.79 -13.36 7.81
CA VAL A 198 4.18 -13.45 9.15
C VAL A 198 3.22 -14.63 9.24
N LEU A 199 2.41 -14.90 8.21
CA LEU A 199 1.53 -16.06 8.18
C LEU A 199 2.33 -17.36 8.30
N VAL A 200 3.39 -17.51 7.49
CA VAL A 200 4.23 -18.70 7.47
C VAL A 200 4.91 -18.92 8.83
N VAL A 201 5.47 -17.86 9.43
CA VAL A 201 6.13 -17.95 10.73
C VAL A 201 5.14 -18.35 11.83
N THR A 202 3.98 -17.68 11.88
CA THR A 202 2.99 -17.92 12.95
C THR A 202 2.30 -19.27 12.82
N THR A 203 1.86 -19.65 11.62
CA THR A 203 1.21 -20.96 11.38
C THR A 203 2.21 -22.10 11.41
N GLY A 204 3.43 -21.91 10.90
CA GLY A 204 4.52 -22.89 10.98
C GLY A 204 4.95 -23.15 12.43
N GLY A 205 5.05 -22.09 13.24
CA GLY A 205 5.31 -22.21 14.67
C GLY A 205 4.21 -22.99 15.40
N GLU A 206 2.94 -22.69 15.14
CA GLU A 206 1.81 -23.43 15.73
C GLU A 206 1.85 -24.91 15.35
N LEU A 207 2.14 -25.24 14.09
CA LEU A 207 2.26 -26.62 13.63
C LEU A 207 3.44 -27.36 14.26
N LEU A 208 4.57 -26.69 14.44
CA LEU A 208 5.75 -27.26 15.09
C LEU A 208 5.46 -27.56 16.57
N LEU A 209 4.85 -26.63 17.29
CA LEU A 209 4.48 -26.80 18.70
C LEU A 209 3.53 -27.99 18.89
N ARG A 210 2.51 -28.12 18.03
CA ARG A 210 1.59 -29.27 18.07
C ARG A 210 2.30 -30.59 17.82
N ARG A 211 3.30 -30.64 16.95
CA ARG A 211 4.09 -31.86 16.70
C ARG A 211 4.97 -32.21 17.90
N LEU A 212 5.58 -31.23 18.55
CA LEU A 212 6.42 -31.46 19.73
C LEU A 212 5.59 -31.95 20.91
N ASP A 213 4.42 -31.36 21.15
CA ASP A 213 3.51 -31.76 22.23
C ASP A 213 3.02 -33.21 22.05
N LEU A 214 2.77 -33.64 20.81
CA LEU A 214 2.44 -35.03 20.48
C LEU A 214 3.63 -35.99 20.57
N SER A 215 4.86 -35.48 20.52
CA SER A 215 6.08 -36.28 20.55
C SER A 215 6.62 -36.47 21.97
N ASP A 216 5.88 -36.03 22.99
CA ASP A 216 6.25 -36.14 24.40
C ASP A 216 5.50 -37.33 25.05
N PRO A 217 6.02 -38.58 24.95
CA PRO A 217 5.34 -39.78 25.44
C PRO A 217 5.27 -39.87 26.98
N LEU A 218 5.74 -38.86 27.71
CA LEU A 218 5.78 -38.83 29.18
C LEU A 218 4.56 -38.14 29.82
N ARG A 219 3.56 -37.74 29.02
CA ARG A 219 2.31 -37.14 29.48
C ARG A 219 1.10 -38.03 29.15
N SER A 220 1.10 -39.23 29.75
CA SER A 220 0.00 -40.22 29.95
C SER A 220 -0.78 -40.71 28.72
#